data_AF-A0A1V2IRP1-F1
#
_entry.id   AF-A0A1V2IRP1-F1
#
_cell.length_a   1.000
_cell.length_b   1.000
_cell.length_c   1.000
_cell.angle_alpha   90.00
_cell.angle_beta   90.00
_cell.angle_gamma   90.00
#
_symmetry.space_group_name_H-M   'P 1'
#
loop_
_entity.id
_entity.type
_entity.pdbx_description
1 polymer ?
#
loop_
_entity_poly.entity_id
_entity_poly.type
_entity_poly.pdbx_seq_one_letter_code
_entity_poly.pdbx_strand_id
1 'polypeptide(L)'
;MCNPRRVRVRATRDLSDAWEQEVRRQVTRRGQATGDARIREPLTAGIGAPTLAALTGVLARTAGWERDGESFRHALDGGWLSYHPATRELEIVAEAVAEVTASGEASAVVRGQLAETVEAEGEGIYYDDNYGGRTQRYARREAARNAERAVDAQVEALLAAARQQADSAEGTAVKAAAAARADAALAEAAAARAEALRREAAKRLVTVGIQGRNIFHQALAGAYRDAILAYARARHAEGITWSENDGVLDIEFELRI
;
A
#
# COMPACT_ATOMS: atom_id res chain seq x y z
N MET A 1 25.49 -60.50 -34.72
CA MET A 1 25.56 -59.27 -33.92
C MET A 1 26.01 -59.65 -32.52
N CYS A 2 27.15 -59.14 -32.05
CA CYS A 2 27.60 -59.38 -30.67
C CYS A 2 26.80 -58.50 -29.70
N ASN A 3 26.35 -59.08 -28.58
CA ASN A 3 25.68 -58.32 -27.53
C ASN A 3 26.69 -57.43 -26.79
N PRO A 4 26.35 -56.15 -26.51
CA PRO A 4 27.21 -55.26 -25.74
C PRO A 4 27.36 -55.76 -24.30
N ARG A 5 28.60 -55.78 -23.82
CA ARG A 5 28.94 -56.07 -22.41
C ARG A 5 29.24 -54.76 -21.68
N ARG A 6 28.91 -54.71 -20.40
CA ARG A 6 29.06 -53.50 -19.56
C ARG A 6 30.15 -53.69 -18.52
N VAL A 7 30.86 -52.61 -18.22
CA VAL A 7 31.77 -52.48 -17.10
C VAL A 7 31.26 -51.36 -16.22
N ARG A 8 31.16 -51.60 -14.92
CA ARG A 8 30.85 -50.57 -13.92
C ARG A 8 32.06 -50.30 -13.06
N VAL A 9 32.30 -49.04 -12.77
CA VAL A 9 33.34 -48.56 -11.84
C VAL A 9 32.66 -47.64 -10.85
N ARG A 10 32.94 -47.83 -9.56
CA ARG A 10 32.53 -46.90 -8.50
C ARG A 10 33.69 -45.99 -8.16
N ALA A 11 33.42 -44.70 -8.07
CA ALA A 11 34.33 -43.70 -7.53
C ALA A 11 33.76 -43.19 -6.20
N THR A 12 34.64 -43.03 -5.21
CA THR A 12 34.32 -42.53 -3.88
C THR A 12 35.24 -41.35 -3.58
N ARG A 13 34.70 -40.27 -3.01
CA ARG A 13 35.46 -39.06 -2.63
C ARG A 13 34.97 -38.53 -1.29
N ASP A 14 35.90 -38.27 -0.39
CA ASP A 14 35.60 -37.52 0.84
C ASP A 14 35.57 -36.02 0.53
N LEU A 15 34.43 -35.40 0.82
CA LEU A 15 34.19 -33.97 0.72
C LEU A 15 34.32 -33.36 2.10
N SER A 16 35.23 -32.39 2.26
CA SER A 16 35.30 -31.52 3.42
C SER A 16 35.53 -30.10 2.91
N ASP A 17 34.51 -29.25 3.07
CA ASP A 17 34.56 -27.86 2.63
C ASP A 17 33.98 -26.91 3.69
N ALA A 18 34.52 -25.71 3.75
CA ALA A 18 34.03 -24.63 4.58
C ALA A 18 33.92 -23.36 3.73
N TRP A 19 32.79 -22.69 3.81
CA TRP A 19 32.49 -21.54 2.97
C TRP A 19 31.85 -20.41 3.75
N GLU A 20 32.00 -19.19 3.22
CA GLU A 20 31.38 -17.97 3.72
C GLU A 20 30.65 -17.29 2.55
N GLN A 21 29.41 -16.82 2.79
CA GLN A 21 28.65 -16.07 1.80
C GLN A 21 27.91 -14.90 2.45
N GLU A 22 27.80 -13.79 1.74
CA GLU A 22 26.95 -12.66 2.16
C GLU A 22 25.53 -12.85 1.61
N VAL A 23 24.55 -12.85 2.51
CA VAL A 23 23.12 -12.82 2.18
C VAL A 23 22.65 -11.38 2.30
N ARG A 24 22.32 -10.75 1.18
CA ARG A 24 21.76 -9.38 1.12
C ARG A 24 20.31 -9.41 0.68
N ARG A 25 19.47 -8.58 1.31
CA ARG A 25 18.09 -8.32 0.89
C ARG A 25 17.82 -6.82 0.88
N GLN A 26 17.05 -6.39 -0.11
CA GLN A 26 16.53 -5.04 -0.22
C GLN A 26 15.01 -5.11 -0.29
N VAL A 27 14.35 -4.25 0.47
CA VAL A 27 12.89 -4.12 0.48
C VAL A 27 12.55 -2.67 0.18
N THR A 28 11.67 -2.46 -0.79
CA THR A 28 11.11 -1.13 -1.08
C THR A 28 9.69 -1.05 -0.55
N ARG A 29 9.36 0.09 0.07
CA ARG A 29 8.04 0.44 0.55
C ARG A 29 7.55 1.69 -0.16
N ARG A 30 6.24 1.74 -0.35
CA ARG A 30 5.53 2.89 -0.89
C ARG A 30 4.42 3.25 0.07
N GLY A 31 4.20 4.53 0.27
CA GLY A 31 3.17 5.07 1.15
C GLY A 31 2.77 6.47 0.72
N GLN A 32 1.91 7.07 1.52
CA GLN A 32 1.46 8.45 1.30
C GLN A 32 1.88 9.31 2.49
N ALA A 33 2.35 10.51 2.18
CA ALA A 33 2.46 11.58 3.14
C ALA A 33 1.28 12.53 2.91
N THR A 34 0.68 13.00 4.00
CA THR A 34 -0.43 13.95 3.98
C THR A 34 -0.05 15.19 4.77
N GLY A 35 -0.57 16.33 4.34
CA GLY A 35 -0.56 17.57 5.11
C GLY A 35 -1.92 18.22 5.02
N ASP A 36 -2.49 18.57 6.17
CA ASP A 36 -3.75 19.29 6.27
C ASP A 36 -3.53 20.76 6.65
N ALA A 37 -4.42 21.61 6.14
CA ALA A 37 -4.61 22.96 6.65
C ALA A 37 -6.10 23.16 6.89
N ARG A 38 -6.45 23.74 8.05
CA ARG A 38 -7.84 23.90 8.47
C ARG A 38 -8.15 25.32 8.89
N ILE A 39 -9.39 25.73 8.69
CA ILE A 39 -9.98 26.94 9.27
C ILE A 39 -11.31 26.58 9.92
N ARG A 40 -11.56 27.18 11.09
CA ARG A 40 -12.83 27.08 11.80
C ARG A 40 -13.44 28.45 11.93
N GLU A 41 -14.70 28.57 11.51
CA GLU A 41 -15.44 29.82 11.49
C GLU A 41 -16.72 29.64 12.31
N PRO A 42 -16.92 30.42 13.38
CA PRO A 42 -18.20 30.42 14.07
C PRO A 42 -19.26 31.04 13.16
N LEU A 43 -20.43 30.42 13.08
CA LEU A 43 -21.58 31.03 12.44
C LEU A 43 -21.98 32.28 13.24
N THR A 44 -22.12 33.40 12.54
CA THR A 44 -22.40 34.68 13.19
C THR A 44 -23.70 34.63 14.00
N ALA A 45 -23.78 35.44 15.06
CA ALA A 45 -24.99 35.60 15.85
C ALA A 45 -26.21 36.12 15.06
N GLY A 46 -26.00 36.58 13.82
CA GLY A 46 -27.05 36.99 12.89
C GLY A 46 -27.89 35.83 12.33
N ILE A 47 -27.44 34.58 12.45
CA ILE A 47 -28.27 33.43 12.06
C ILE A 47 -29.23 33.08 13.19
N GLY A 48 -30.52 33.28 12.93
CA GLY A 48 -31.58 33.01 13.90
C GLY A 48 -31.64 31.54 14.31
N ALA A 49 -32.00 31.28 15.58
CA ALA A 49 -32.18 29.92 16.10
C ALA A 49 -33.12 29.03 15.26
N PRO A 50 -34.24 29.54 14.69
CA PRO A 50 -35.08 28.73 13.79
C PRO A 50 -34.34 28.23 12.55
N THR A 51 -33.50 29.07 11.94
CA THR A 51 -32.68 28.70 10.77
C THR A 51 -31.65 27.64 11.13
N LEU A 52 -30.96 27.80 12.27
CA LEU A 52 -29.98 26.80 12.73
C LEU A 52 -30.63 25.44 13.05
N ALA A 53 -31.87 25.45 13.59
CA ALA A 53 -32.63 24.24 13.83
C ALA A 53 -33.06 23.55 12.53
N ALA A 54 -33.46 24.33 11.51
CA ALA A 54 -33.80 23.80 10.19
C ALA A 54 -32.57 23.28 9.41
N LEU A 55 -31.40 23.87 9.63
CA LEU A 55 -30.17 23.56 8.90
C LEU A 55 -29.77 22.09 9.01
N THR A 56 -29.87 21.48 10.20
CA THR A 56 -29.55 20.05 10.37
C THR A 56 -30.46 19.16 9.51
N GLY A 57 -31.75 19.50 9.44
CA GLY A 57 -32.72 18.82 8.58
C GLY A 57 -32.46 19.03 7.08
N VAL A 58 -31.90 20.19 6.69
CA VAL A 58 -31.50 20.47 5.31
C VAL A 58 -30.26 19.67 4.93
N LEU A 59 -29.23 19.68 5.78
CA LEU A 59 -27.99 18.95 5.53
C LEU A 59 -28.26 17.44 5.44
N ALA A 60 -29.11 16.89 6.32
CA ALA A 60 -29.44 15.46 6.34
C ALA A 60 -30.11 14.94 5.05
N ARG A 61 -30.71 15.82 4.25
CA ARG A 61 -31.40 15.45 3.00
C ARG A 61 -30.74 16.01 1.74
N THR A 62 -29.69 16.82 1.88
CA THR A 62 -28.98 17.41 0.75
C THR A 62 -27.92 16.42 0.27
N ALA A 63 -27.93 16.10 -1.03
CA ALA A 63 -26.95 15.19 -1.61
C ALA A 63 -25.52 15.70 -1.38
N GLY A 64 -24.59 14.78 -1.10
CA GLY A 64 -23.19 15.08 -0.82
C GLY A 64 -22.89 15.43 0.64
N TRP A 65 -23.91 15.75 1.44
CA TRP A 65 -23.77 15.87 2.89
C TRP A 65 -24.03 14.52 3.56
N GLU A 66 -23.10 14.11 4.42
CA GLU A 66 -23.17 12.89 5.19
C GLU A 66 -23.10 13.21 6.68
N ARG A 67 -23.79 12.41 7.49
CA ARG A 67 -23.69 12.55 8.95
C ARG A 67 -22.43 11.83 9.42
N ASP A 68 -21.54 12.57 10.07
CA ASP A 68 -20.28 12.07 10.66
C ASP A 68 -20.30 12.32 12.17
N GLY A 69 -20.81 11.32 12.90
CA GLY A 69 -21.11 11.42 14.33
C GLY A 69 -22.14 12.51 14.65
N GLU A 70 -21.68 13.55 15.35
CA GLU A 70 -22.48 14.73 15.71
C GLU A 70 -22.38 15.87 14.69
N SER A 71 -21.52 15.73 13.68
CA SER A 71 -21.31 16.72 12.62
C SER A 71 -21.91 16.28 11.29
N PHE A 72 -21.99 17.22 10.36
CA PHE A 72 -22.30 16.94 8.96
C PHE A 72 -21.07 17.22 8.12
N ARG A 73 -20.67 16.29 7.26
CA ARG A 73 -19.48 16.40 6.42
C ARG A 73 -19.86 16.40 4.94
N HIS A 74 -19.16 17.20 4.15
CA HIS A 74 -19.25 17.22 2.69
C HIS A 74 -17.85 17.09 2.10
N ALA A 75 -17.64 16.12 1.22
CA ALA A 75 -16.36 15.96 0.51
C ALA A 75 -16.18 17.08 -0.53
N LEU A 76 -14.96 17.60 -0.66
CA LEU A 76 -14.60 18.61 -1.66
C LEU A 76 -13.40 18.12 -2.46
N ASP A 77 -13.18 18.70 -3.64
CA ASP A 77 -11.93 18.44 -4.36
C ASP A 77 -10.75 19.02 -3.57
N GLY A 78 -9.85 18.13 -3.14
CA GLY A 78 -8.70 18.51 -2.32
C GLY A 78 -9.01 18.83 -0.86
N GLY A 79 -10.13 18.35 -0.31
CA GLY A 79 -10.46 18.58 1.11
C GLY A 79 -11.85 18.14 1.53
N TRP A 80 -12.34 18.70 2.62
CA TRP A 80 -13.72 18.53 3.07
C TRP A 80 -14.20 19.72 3.89
N LEU A 81 -15.51 19.79 4.02
CA LEU A 81 -16.24 20.72 4.85
C LEU A 81 -16.98 19.96 5.94
N SER A 82 -16.99 20.48 7.16
CA SER A 82 -17.82 19.97 8.25
C SER A 82 -18.58 21.09 8.95
N TYR A 83 -19.84 20.83 9.28
CA TYR A 83 -20.66 21.68 10.13
C TYR A 83 -20.90 20.99 11.46
N HIS A 84 -20.64 21.71 12.55
CA HIS A 84 -20.77 21.24 13.93
C HIS A 84 -21.98 21.93 14.59
N PRO A 85 -23.15 21.28 14.69
CA PRO A 85 -24.38 21.91 15.19
C PRO A 85 -24.28 22.36 16.66
N ALA A 86 -23.56 21.61 17.49
CA ALA A 86 -23.41 21.90 18.91
C ALA A 86 -22.64 23.21 19.16
N THR A 87 -21.54 23.43 18.44
CA THR A 87 -20.70 24.63 18.55
C THR A 87 -21.09 25.72 17.55
N ARG A 88 -21.93 25.41 16.57
CA ARG A 88 -22.31 26.28 15.44
C ARG A 88 -21.08 26.72 14.65
N GLU A 89 -20.15 25.81 14.44
CA GLU A 89 -18.91 26.08 13.71
C GLU A 89 -18.93 25.41 12.35
N LEU A 90 -18.40 26.14 11.36
CA LEU A 90 -18.05 25.60 10.06
C LEU A 90 -16.54 25.35 10.04
N GLU A 91 -16.15 24.12 9.74
CA GLU A 91 -14.75 23.72 9.60
C GLU A 91 -14.48 23.35 8.15
N ILE A 92 -13.47 23.98 7.56
CA ILE A 92 -13.00 23.68 6.20
C ILE A 92 -11.58 23.14 6.33
N VAL A 93 -11.33 21.99 5.73
CA VAL A 93 -10.02 21.36 5.68
C VAL A 93 -9.61 21.19 4.23
N ALA A 94 -8.40 21.67 3.89
CA ALA A 94 -7.72 21.34 2.65
C ALA A 94 -6.64 20.30 2.93
N GLU A 95 -6.48 19.35 2.01
CA GLU A 95 -5.53 18.25 2.09
C GLU A 95 -4.58 18.29 0.88
N ALA A 96 -3.30 18.07 1.14
CA ALA A 96 -2.29 17.79 0.13
C ALA A 96 -1.68 16.42 0.42
N VAL A 97 -1.64 15.58 -0.61
CA VAL A 97 -1.12 14.21 -0.53
C VAL A 97 0.02 14.05 -1.53
N ALA A 98 1.08 13.36 -1.13
CA ALA A 98 2.13 12.93 -2.04
C ALA A 98 2.52 11.47 -1.78
N GLU A 99 2.83 10.75 -2.85
CA GLU A 99 3.45 9.42 -2.74
C GLU A 99 4.90 9.57 -2.26
N VAL A 100 5.28 8.70 -1.32
CA VAL A 100 6.64 8.61 -0.80
C VAL A 100 7.12 7.18 -0.94
N THR A 101 8.36 7.02 -1.37
CA THR A 101 9.00 5.71 -1.50
C THR A 101 10.28 5.70 -0.70
N ALA A 102 10.56 4.56 -0.06
CA ALA A 102 11.78 4.36 0.69
C ALA A 102 12.22 2.90 0.58
N SER A 103 13.54 2.67 0.67
CA SER A 103 14.12 1.34 0.64
C SER A 103 14.95 1.07 1.88
N GLY A 104 14.82 -0.14 2.41
CA GLY A 104 15.67 -0.66 3.47
C GLY A 104 16.50 -1.82 2.94
N GLU A 105 17.78 -1.83 3.33
CA GLU A 105 18.72 -2.89 2.99
C GLU A 105 19.28 -3.52 4.25
N ALA A 106 19.48 -4.83 4.23
CA ALA A 106 20.19 -5.56 5.27
C ALA A 106 21.03 -6.66 4.64
N SER A 107 22.13 -7.00 5.31
CA SER A 107 22.93 -8.17 4.97
C SER A 107 23.43 -8.89 6.22
N ALA A 108 23.72 -10.18 6.04
CA ALA A 108 24.33 -11.04 7.03
C ALA A 108 25.37 -11.95 6.36
N VAL A 109 26.42 -12.27 7.10
CA VAL A 109 27.44 -13.22 6.66
C VAL A 109 27.06 -14.60 7.19
N VAL A 110 26.88 -15.56 6.30
CA VAL A 110 26.54 -16.94 6.62
C VAL A 110 27.75 -17.82 6.38
N ARG A 111 28.06 -18.66 7.36
CA ARG A 111 29.15 -19.63 7.30
C ARG A 111 28.57 -21.03 7.31
N GLY A 112 29.11 -21.89 6.45
CA GLY A 112 28.71 -23.28 6.36
C GLY A 112 29.92 -24.21 6.31
N GLN A 113 29.71 -25.43 6.78
CA GLN A 113 30.68 -26.52 6.65
C GLN A 113 29.94 -27.74 6.13
N LEU A 114 30.54 -28.44 5.17
CA LEU A 114 30.03 -29.70 4.62
C LEU A 114 31.12 -30.75 4.76
N ALA A 115 30.79 -31.87 5.39
CA ALA A 115 31.66 -33.02 5.53
C ALA A 115 30.86 -34.29 5.20
N GLU A 116 31.11 -34.91 4.05
CA GLU A 116 30.36 -36.05 3.54
C GLU A 116 31.22 -36.91 2.60
N THR A 117 30.91 -38.20 2.49
CA THR A 117 31.53 -39.07 1.48
C THR A 117 30.58 -39.23 0.29
N VAL A 118 31.05 -38.87 -0.90
CA VAL A 118 30.29 -38.91 -2.15
C VAL A 118 30.68 -40.14 -2.97
N GLU A 119 29.70 -40.92 -3.41
CA GLU A 119 29.91 -42.09 -4.25
C GLU A 119 29.07 -42.02 -5.53
N ALA A 120 29.70 -42.31 -6.67
CA ALA A 120 28.99 -42.45 -7.93
C ALA A 120 29.53 -43.60 -8.78
N GLU A 121 28.66 -44.18 -9.59
CA GLU A 121 29.01 -45.26 -10.52
C GLU A 121 29.04 -44.76 -11.96
N GLY A 122 30.08 -45.14 -12.68
CA GLY A 122 30.21 -44.94 -14.11
C GLY A 122 30.13 -46.25 -14.86
N GLU A 123 29.51 -46.21 -16.04
CA GLU A 123 29.35 -47.37 -16.92
C GLU A 123 30.11 -47.15 -18.23
N GLY A 124 30.73 -48.21 -18.75
CA GLY A 124 31.35 -48.25 -20.07
C GLY A 124 31.00 -49.54 -20.81
N ILE A 125 31.00 -49.49 -22.14
CA ILE A 125 30.50 -50.59 -22.99
C ILE A 125 31.59 -51.13 -23.90
N TYR A 126 31.69 -52.46 -24.01
CA TYR A 126 32.58 -53.15 -24.94
C TYR A 126 31.86 -54.27 -25.70
N TYR A 127 32.46 -54.71 -26.83
CA TYR A 127 32.00 -55.85 -27.61
C TYR A 127 33.11 -56.91 -27.69
N ASP A 128 32.72 -58.18 -27.78
CA ASP A 128 33.68 -59.31 -27.84
C ASP A 128 34.54 -59.30 -29.12
N ASP A 129 34.01 -58.75 -30.21
CA ASP A 129 34.70 -58.57 -31.48
C ASP A 129 35.50 -57.25 -31.55
N ASN A 130 35.56 -56.49 -30.46
CA ASN A 130 36.18 -55.17 -30.37
C ASN A 130 35.65 -54.15 -31.40
N TYR A 131 34.39 -54.32 -31.83
CA TYR A 131 33.74 -53.45 -32.82
C TYR A 131 33.91 -51.96 -32.50
N GLY A 132 34.34 -51.17 -33.48
CA GLY A 132 34.56 -49.73 -33.34
C GLY A 132 35.64 -49.33 -32.32
N GLY A 133 36.58 -50.23 -31.99
CA GLY A 133 37.63 -49.97 -31.00
C GLY A 133 37.17 -50.08 -29.54
N ARG A 134 35.93 -50.54 -29.29
CA ARG A 134 35.34 -50.68 -27.96
C ARG A 134 35.79 -51.98 -27.29
N THR A 135 37.04 -51.97 -26.86
CA THR A 135 37.67 -53.04 -26.06
C THR A 135 37.25 -52.94 -24.58
N GLN A 136 37.39 -54.03 -23.83
CA GLN A 136 37.17 -54.00 -22.37
C GLN A 136 38.05 -52.95 -21.65
N ARG A 137 39.28 -52.72 -22.12
CA ARG A 137 40.19 -51.68 -21.60
C ARG A 137 39.68 -50.27 -21.90
N TYR A 138 39.05 -50.07 -23.06
CA TYR A 138 38.36 -48.82 -23.37
C TYR A 138 37.16 -48.62 -22.44
N ALA A 139 36.28 -49.62 -22.30
CA ALA A 139 35.11 -49.57 -21.43
C ALA A 139 35.47 -49.30 -19.96
N ARG A 140 36.56 -49.88 -19.43
CA ARG A 140 37.05 -49.57 -18.07
C ARG A 140 37.47 -48.10 -17.90
N ARG A 141 38.19 -47.54 -18.89
CA ARG A 141 38.61 -46.13 -18.88
C ARG A 141 37.44 -45.16 -19.06
N GLU A 142 36.43 -45.57 -19.83
CA GLU A 142 35.19 -44.82 -19.99
C GLU A 142 34.35 -44.84 -18.71
N ALA A 143 34.16 -46.03 -18.11
CA ALA A 143 33.47 -46.20 -16.84
C ALA A 143 34.12 -45.38 -15.72
N ALA A 144 35.45 -45.41 -15.59
CA ALA A 144 36.17 -44.60 -14.59
C ALA A 144 35.94 -43.09 -14.78
N ARG A 145 36.10 -42.57 -16.01
CA ARG A 145 35.83 -41.15 -16.32
C ARG A 145 34.37 -40.75 -16.10
N ASN A 146 33.44 -41.66 -16.37
CA ASN A 146 32.02 -41.44 -16.08
C ASN A 146 31.76 -41.36 -14.58
N ALA A 147 32.38 -42.24 -13.79
CA ALA A 147 32.26 -42.25 -12.33
C ALA A 147 32.84 -40.97 -11.71
N GLU A 148 34.03 -40.55 -12.16
CA GLU A 148 34.68 -39.30 -11.71
C GLU A 148 33.81 -38.08 -12.01
N ARG A 149 33.31 -37.94 -13.25
CA ARG A 149 32.41 -36.84 -13.62
C ARG A 149 31.12 -36.83 -12.81
N ALA A 150 30.59 -38.01 -12.48
CA ALA A 150 29.38 -38.13 -11.67
C ALA A 150 29.64 -37.72 -10.22
N VAL A 151 30.79 -38.10 -9.63
CA VAL A 151 31.22 -37.63 -8.31
C VAL A 151 31.38 -36.11 -8.30
N ASP A 152 32.07 -35.53 -9.29
CA ASP A 152 32.28 -34.07 -9.36
C ASP A 152 30.96 -33.30 -9.46
N ALA A 153 30.05 -33.75 -10.33
CA ALA A 153 28.72 -33.16 -10.44
C ALA A 153 27.90 -33.26 -9.14
N GLN A 154 28.03 -34.38 -8.42
CA GLN A 154 27.34 -34.57 -7.14
C GLN A 154 27.94 -33.70 -6.03
N VAL A 155 29.27 -33.52 -5.99
CA VAL A 155 29.95 -32.59 -5.09
C VAL A 155 29.48 -31.15 -5.34
N GLU A 156 29.44 -30.71 -6.60
CA GLU A 156 28.94 -29.38 -6.96
C GLU A 156 27.48 -29.18 -6.53
N ALA A 157 26.63 -30.18 -6.77
CA ALA A 157 25.22 -30.14 -6.38
C ALA A 157 25.05 -30.05 -4.84
N LEU A 158 25.83 -30.81 -4.07
CA LEU A 158 25.79 -30.78 -2.61
C LEU A 158 26.24 -29.43 -2.05
N LEU A 159 27.33 -28.87 -2.57
CA LEU A 159 27.80 -27.54 -2.17
C LEU A 159 26.80 -26.45 -2.52
N ALA A 160 26.20 -26.50 -3.71
CA ALA A 160 25.16 -25.57 -4.13
C ALA A 160 23.91 -25.68 -3.24
N ALA A 161 23.46 -26.90 -2.94
CA ALA A 161 22.32 -27.15 -2.05
C ALA A 161 22.58 -26.64 -0.63
N ALA A 162 23.77 -26.89 -0.07
CA ALA A 162 24.17 -26.40 1.25
C ALA A 162 24.15 -24.86 1.32
N ARG A 163 24.69 -24.19 0.29
CA ARG A 163 24.66 -22.72 0.19
C ARG A 163 23.24 -22.17 0.06
N GLN A 164 22.40 -22.80 -0.76
CA GLN A 164 21.00 -22.40 -0.94
C GLN A 164 20.17 -22.58 0.33
N GLN A 165 20.38 -23.69 1.06
CA GLN A 165 19.71 -23.93 2.34
C GLN A 165 20.08 -22.87 3.36
N ALA A 166 21.35 -22.51 3.43
CA ALA A 166 21.84 -21.49 4.33
C ALA A 166 21.39 -20.07 3.95
N ASP A 167 21.34 -19.73 2.65
CA ASP A 167 20.73 -18.47 2.18
C ASP A 167 19.23 -18.42 2.50
N SER A 168 18.51 -19.54 2.41
CA SER A 168 17.08 -19.60 2.74
C SER A 168 16.83 -19.43 4.24
N ALA A 169 17.64 -20.06 5.08
CA ALA A 169 17.54 -19.99 6.53
C ALA A 169 17.79 -18.55 7.04
N GLU A 170 18.88 -17.92 6.60
CA GLU A 170 19.23 -16.56 7.03
C GLU A 170 18.43 -15.49 6.27
N GLY A 171 18.09 -15.75 5.01
CA GLY A 171 17.44 -14.80 4.11
C GLY A 171 16.09 -14.31 4.60
N THR A 172 15.38 -15.10 5.42
CA THR A 172 14.12 -14.67 6.05
C THR A 172 14.37 -13.58 7.10
N ALA A 173 15.36 -13.77 7.99
CA ALA A 173 15.74 -12.77 8.99
C ALA A 173 16.30 -11.50 8.34
N VAL A 174 17.18 -11.64 7.34
CA VAL A 174 17.75 -10.51 6.59
C VAL A 174 16.64 -9.73 5.88
N LYS A 175 15.66 -10.42 5.28
CA LYS A 175 14.51 -9.78 4.64
C LYS A 175 13.63 -9.03 5.64
N ALA A 176 13.38 -9.60 6.83
CA ALA A 176 12.62 -8.94 7.88
C ALA A 176 13.35 -7.67 8.39
N ALA A 177 14.67 -7.73 8.57
CA ALA A 177 15.48 -6.57 8.94
C ALA A 177 15.46 -5.47 7.85
N ALA A 178 15.58 -5.86 6.57
CA ALA A 178 15.46 -4.93 5.46
C ALA A 178 14.06 -4.29 5.40
N ALA A 179 13.00 -5.05 5.67
CA ALA A 179 11.63 -4.54 5.75
C ALA A 179 11.46 -3.52 6.89
N ALA A 180 11.93 -3.82 8.11
CA ALA A 180 11.85 -2.89 9.23
C ALA A 180 12.60 -1.57 8.96
N ARG A 181 13.77 -1.65 8.31
CA ARG A 181 14.51 -0.46 7.86
C ARG A 181 13.74 0.33 6.80
N ALA A 182 13.08 -0.35 5.86
CA ALA A 182 12.27 0.29 4.83
C ALA A 182 11.05 1.00 5.43
N ASP A 183 10.39 0.39 6.42
CA ASP A 183 9.24 0.96 7.11
C ASP A 183 9.65 2.21 7.93
N ALA A 184 10.78 2.14 8.66
CA ALA A 184 11.33 3.29 9.38
C ALA A 184 11.72 4.44 8.45
N ALA A 185 12.42 4.13 7.35
CA ALA A 185 12.80 5.12 6.35
C ALA A 185 11.58 5.75 5.64
N LEU A 186 10.52 4.97 5.40
CA LEU A 186 9.27 5.49 4.84
C LEU A 186 8.60 6.46 5.80
N ALA A 187 8.52 6.12 7.09
CA ALA A 187 7.94 7.00 8.11
C ALA A 187 8.72 8.33 8.24
N GLU A 188 10.04 8.27 8.23
CA GLU A 188 10.90 9.46 8.24
C GLU A 188 10.70 10.32 6.99
N ALA A 189 10.70 9.70 5.81
CA ALA A 189 10.48 10.41 4.55
C ALA A 189 9.08 11.05 4.48
N ALA A 190 8.05 10.37 5.00
CA ALA A 190 6.72 10.92 5.10
C ALA A 190 6.66 12.13 6.06
N ALA A 191 7.30 12.02 7.24
CA ALA A 191 7.38 13.11 8.20
C ALA A 191 8.15 14.32 7.64
N ALA A 192 9.26 14.10 6.94
CA ALA A 192 10.05 15.15 6.29
C ALA A 192 9.23 15.88 5.20
N ARG A 193 8.30 15.18 4.55
CA ARG A 193 7.42 15.75 3.52
C ARG A 193 6.20 16.48 4.09
N ALA A 194 5.76 16.13 5.30
CA ALA A 194 4.55 16.65 5.92
C ALA A 194 4.51 18.19 5.97
N GLU A 195 5.60 18.84 6.35
CA GLU A 195 5.64 20.32 6.43
C GLU A 195 5.49 21.01 5.06
N ALA A 196 6.07 20.42 4.01
CA ALA A 196 5.88 20.93 2.66
C ALA A 196 4.42 20.77 2.20
N LEU A 197 3.80 19.63 2.53
CA LEU A 197 2.40 19.36 2.22
C LEU A 197 1.45 20.24 3.03
N ARG A 198 1.72 20.53 4.30
CA ARG A 198 0.94 21.50 5.09
C ARG A 198 0.95 22.88 4.46
N ARG A 199 2.12 23.35 4.00
CA ARG A 199 2.23 24.62 3.28
C ARG A 199 1.47 24.60 1.95
N GLU A 200 1.46 23.47 1.25
CA GLU A 200 0.69 23.30 0.02
C GLU A 200 -0.82 23.29 0.29
N ALA A 201 -1.27 22.55 1.31
CA ALA A 201 -2.65 22.52 1.77
C ALA A 201 -3.12 23.92 2.20
N ALA A 202 -2.28 24.70 2.89
CA ALA A 202 -2.59 26.08 3.28
C ALA A 202 -2.82 26.99 2.07
N LYS A 203 -2.05 26.81 0.98
CA LYS A 203 -2.28 27.55 -0.28
C LYS A 203 -3.60 27.14 -0.93
N ARG A 204 -3.95 25.85 -0.88
CA ARG A 204 -5.21 25.32 -1.43
C ARG A 204 -6.43 25.69 -0.59
N LEU A 205 -6.25 25.98 0.71
CA LEU A 205 -7.32 26.27 1.65
C LEU A 205 -8.21 27.44 1.21
N VAL A 206 -7.66 28.43 0.51
CA VAL A 206 -8.45 29.54 -0.04
C VAL A 206 -9.45 29.03 -1.08
N THR A 207 -9.00 28.24 -2.05
CA THR A 207 -9.84 27.69 -3.12
C THR A 207 -10.87 26.71 -2.57
N VAL A 208 -10.44 25.76 -1.74
CA VAL A 208 -11.34 24.80 -1.07
C VAL A 208 -12.35 25.54 -0.20
N GLY A 209 -11.92 26.60 0.48
CA GLY A 209 -12.80 27.43 1.31
C GLY A 209 -13.83 28.23 0.52
N ILE A 210 -13.53 28.68 -0.69
CA ILE A 210 -14.55 29.32 -1.55
C ILE A 210 -15.61 28.29 -1.96
N GLN A 211 -15.18 27.10 -2.41
CA GLN A 211 -16.09 26.03 -2.82
C GLN A 211 -16.95 25.56 -1.64
N GLY A 212 -16.33 25.30 -0.49
CA GLY A 212 -17.02 24.86 0.72
C GLY A 212 -18.04 25.89 1.21
N ARG A 213 -17.68 27.18 1.29
CA ARG A 213 -18.63 28.22 1.71
C ARG A 213 -19.81 28.35 0.75
N ASN A 214 -19.60 28.21 -0.57
CA ASN A 214 -20.70 28.24 -1.53
C ASN A 214 -21.68 27.08 -1.31
N ILE A 215 -21.18 25.86 -1.12
CA ILE A 215 -22.01 24.68 -0.83
C ILE A 215 -22.75 24.86 0.49
N PHE A 216 -22.08 25.39 1.52
CA PHE A 216 -22.71 25.68 2.79
C PHE A 216 -23.80 26.75 2.68
N HIS A 217 -23.55 27.84 1.94
CA HIS A 217 -24.52 28.92 1.75
C HIS A 217 -25.78 28.44 1.03
N GLN A 218 -25.67 27.51 0.09
CA GLN A 218 -26.83 26.88 -0.54
C GLN A 218 -27.68 26.10 0.48
N ALA A 219 -27.03 25.29 1.33
CA ALA A 219 -27.74 24.60 2.41
C ALA A 219 -28.36 25.58 3.42
N LEU A 220 -27.66 26.68 3.73
CA LEU A 220 -28.15 27.72 4.63
C LEU A 220 -29.36 28.46 4.05
N ALA A 221 -29.38 28.76 2.74
CA ALA A 221 -30.53 29.35 2.06
C ALA A 221 -31.76 28.43 2.14
N GLY A 222 -31.57 27.11 1.93
CA GLY A 222 -32.61 26.11 2.14
C GLY A 222 -33.12 26.09 3.59
N ALA A 223 -32.24 26.29 4.57
CA ALA A 223 -32.61 26.39 5.98
C ALA A 223 -33.43 27.65 6.29
N TYR A 224 -33.07 28.80 5.70
CA TYR A 224 -33.85 30.02 5.81
C TYR A 224 -35.25 29.85 5.21
N ARG A 225 -35.35 29.23 4.03
CA ARG A 225 -36.64 28.88 3.42
C ARG A 225 -37.51 28.08 4.37
N ASP A 226 -36.98 26.97 4.87
CA ASP A 226 -37.72 26.07 5.75
C ASP A 226 -38.16 26.75 7.04
N ALA A 227 -37.30 27.59 7.63
CA ALA A 227 -37.61 28.34 8.83
C ALA A 227 -38.71 29.38 8.61
N ILE A 228 -38.68 30.12 7.49
CA ILE A 228 -39.70 31.12 7.14
C ILE A 228 -41.04 30.42 6.86
N LEU A 229 -41.04 29.32 6.11
CA LEU A 229 -42.25 28.55 5.83
C LEU A 229 -42.85 27.94 7.11
N ALA A 230 -42.00 27.44 8.02
CA ALA A 230 -42.46 26.94 9.31
C ALA A 230 -43.09 28.06 10.16
N TYR A 231 -42.48 29.24 10.17
CA TYR A 231 -43.02 30.43 10.84
C TYR A 231 -44.38 30.85 10.28
N ALA A 232 -44.52 30.91 8.95
CA ALA A 232 -45.76 31.27 8.28
C ALA A 232 -46.89 30.26 8.61
N ARG A 233 -46.59 28.95 8.52
CA ARG A 233 -47.54 27.88 8.87
C ARG A 233 -47.97 27.93 10.33
N ALA A 234 -47.04 28.20 11.25
CA ALA A 234 -47.34 28.32 12.68
C ALA A 234 -48.28 29.50 13.00
N ARG A 235 -48.38 30.50 12.12
CA ARG A 235 -49.30 31.63 12.23
C ARG A 235 -50.56 31.49 11.37
N HIS A 236 -50.83 30.29 10.85
CA HIS A 236 -51.96 30.04 9.96
C HIS A 236 -51.98 30.98 8.74
N ALA A 237 -50.80 31.30 8.20
CA ALA A 237 -50.70 32.11 6.99
C ALA A 237 -51.39 31.41 5.80
N GLU A 238 -52.08 32.19 4.98
CA GLU A 238 -52.76 31.72 3.77
C GLU A 238 -51.92 32.08 2.52
N GLY A 239 -52.22 31.43 1.39
CA GLY A 239 -51.57 31.75 0.12
C GLY A 239 -50.05 31.52 0.06
N ILE A 240 -49.49 30.62 0.88
CA ILE A 240 -48.04 30.40 0.94
C ILE A 240 -47.52 29.88 -0.40
N THR A 241 -46.74 30.71 -1.09
CA THR A 241 -46.01 30.34 -2.31
C THR A 241 -44.53 30.63 -2.13
N TRP A 242 -43.70 29.86 -2.82
CA TRP A 242 -42.28 30.13 -2.88
C TRP A 242 -41.73 29.76 -4.24
N SER A 243 -40.71 30.50 -4.68
CA SER A 243 -39.95 30.20 -5.90
C SER A 243 -38.48 30.51 -5.67
N GLU A 244 -37.62 29.91 -6.49
CA GLU A 244 -36.19 30.14 -6.48
C GLU A 244 -35.73 30.41 -7.91
N ASN A 245 -35.31 31.65 -8.19
CA ASN A 245 -34.86 32.10 -9.51
C ASN A 245 -33.52 32.83 -9.38
N ASP A 246 -32.52 32.44 -10.17
CA ASP A 246 -31.19 33.07 -10.20
C ASP A 246 -30.53 33.27 -8.82
N GLY A 247 -30.74 32.33 -7.89
CA GLY A 247 -30.19 32.39 -6.52
C GLY A 247 -30.92 33.35 -5.59
N VAL A 248 -32.06 33.90 -6.03
CA VAL A 248 -33.01 34.65 -5.21
C VAL A 248 -34.14 33.72 -4.78
N LEU A 249 -34.41 33.71 -3.47
CA LEU A 249 -35.49 32.95 -2.86
C LEU A 249 -36.65 33.91 -2.58
N ASP A 250 -37.72 33.78 -3.36
CA ASP A 250 -38.95 34.55 -3.17
C ASP A 250 -39.96 33.72 -2.38
N ILE A 251 -40.44 34.26 -1.26
CA ILE A 251 -41.46 33.63 -0.42
C ILE A 251 -42.57 34.64 -0.17
N GLU A 252 -43.78 34.30 -0.56
CA GLU A 252 -44.97 35.11 -0.35
C GLU A 252 -45.98 34.36 0.53
N PHE A 253 -46.55 35.04 1.51
CA PHE A 253 -47.64 34.52 2.34
C PHE A 253 -48.44 35.67 2.96
N GLU A 254 -49.72 35.43 3.20
CA GLU A 254 -50.63 36.39 3.82
C GLU A 254 -50.81 36.07 5.31
N LEU A 255 -50.53 37.04 6.18
CA LEU A 255 -50.79 36.93 7.61
C LEU A 255 -52.12 37.58 7.95
N ARG A 256 -53.00 36.84 8.64
CA ARG A 256 -54.15 37.46 9.32
C ARG A 256 -53.62 38.18 10.57
N ILE A 257 -53.73 39.50 10.57
CA ILE A 257 -53.45 40.36 11.73
C ILE A 257 -54.69 40.41 12.62
#